data_AF-A0ABD2IY73-F1
#
_entry.id   AF-A0ABD2IY73-F1
#
_cell.length_a   1.000
_cell.length_b   1.000
_cell.length_c   1.000
_cell.angle_alpha   90.00
_cell.angle_beta   90.00
_cell.angle_gamma   90.00
#
_symmetry.space_group_name_H-M   'P 1'
#
loop_
_entity.id
_entity.type
_entity.pdbx_description
1 polymer ?
#
loop_
_entity_poly.entity_id
_entity_poly.type
_entity_poly.pdbx_seq_one_letter_code
_entity_poly.pdbx_strand_id
1 'polypeptide(L)'
;MANAMYAARARAAKAEKRQAQLRKAARARAGNTAKAQRAERCSICWGRLSRLTRTTMGCHHPLHRRCLYNWVRVNLFCPMCGYNYTRGRPRDRHGRTRRGLHDMTPEQALMEEEERPGNEKSSQSHDKRRKDGKNGRTTDHKQ
;
A
#
# COMPACT_ATOMS: atom_id res chain seq x y z
N MET A 1 32.57 -31.98 41.00
CA MET A 1 31.09 -31.87 40.83
C MET A 1 30.61 -30.54 40.24
N ALA A 2 31.35 -29.42 40.41
CA ALA A 2 30.93 -28.09 39.90
C ALA A 2 30.74 -27.98 38.37
N ASN A 3 31.56 -28.65 37.56
CA ASN A 3 31.44 -28.63 36.08
C ASN A 3 30.11 -29.23 35.57
N ALA A 4 29.58 -30.25 36.24
CA ALA A 4 28.30 -30.87 35.87
C ALA A 4 27.13 -29.92 36.13
N MET A 5 27.15 -29.18 37.24
CA MET A 5 26.13 -28.19 37.57
C MET A 5 26.16 -26.99 36.62
N TYR A 6 27.35 -26.52 36.23
CA TYR A 6 27.49 -25.45 35.23
C TYR A 6 26.93 -25.89 33.87
N ALA A 7 27.27 -27.09 33.42
CA ALA A 7 26.73 -27.64 32.17
C ALA A 7 25.20 -27.80 32.21
N ALA A 8 24.64 -28.20 33.36
CA ALA A 8 23.19 -28.27 33.54
C ALA A 8 22.51 -26.89 33.47
N ARG A 9 23.08 -25.87 34.13
CA ARG A 9 22.60 -24.48 34.04
C ARG A 9 22.68 -23.93 32.62
N ALA A 10 23.78 -24.19 31.90
CA ALA A 10 23.94 -23.79 30.51
C ALA A 10 22.90 -24.46 29.58
N ARG A 11 22.58 -25.74 29.84
CA ARG A 11 21.52 -26.45 29.11
C ARG A 11 20.13 -25.89 29.43
N ALA A 12 19.83 -25.59 30.70
CA ALA A 12 18.58 -24.97 31.11
C ALA A 12 18.40 -23.59 30.45
N ALA A 13 19.44 -22.74 30.48
CA ALA A 13 19.42 -21.44 29.82
C ALA A 13 19.24 -21.54 28.29
N LYS A 14 19.86 -22.54 27.64
CA LYS A 14 19.64 -22.82 26.21
C LYS A 14 18.21 -23.30 25.94
N ALA A 15 17.67 -24.16 26.80
CA ALA A 15 16.30 -24.67 26.69
C ALA A 15 15.27 -23.55 26.85
N GLU A 16 15.47 -22.66 27.82
CA GLU A 16 14.62 -21.48 28.05
C GLU A 16 14.64 -20.54 26.84
N LYS A 17 15.84 -20.21 26.32
CA LYS A 17 15.98 -19.41 25.10
C LYS A 17 15.25 -20.05 23.91
N ARG A 18 15.39 -21.37 23.73
CA ARG A 18 14.68 -22.11 22.70
C ARG A 18 13.17 -22.06 22.89
N GLN A 19 12.66 -22.25 24.11
CA GLN A 19 11.24 -22.12 24.41
C GLN A 19 10.71 -20.70 24.13
N ALA A 20 11.45 -19.65 24.50
CA ALA A 20 11.10 -18.27 24.20
C ALA A 20 11.02 -18.02 22.68
N GLN A 21 11.98 -18.54 21.90
CA GLN A 21 11.95 -18.48 20.44
C GLN A 21 10.74 -19.19 19.85
N LEU A 22 10.40 -20.40 20.34
CA LEU A 22 9.22 -21.14 19.90
C LEU A 22 7.92 -20.36 20.18
N ARG A 23 7.79 -19.75 21.37
CA ARG A 23 6.63 -18.90 21.72
C ARG A 23 6.52 -17.68 20.82
N LYS A 24 7.63 -17.01 20.49
CA LYS A 24 7.66 -15.88 19.54
C LYS A 24 7.23 -16.32 18.14
N ALA A 25 7.74 -17.44 17.64
CA ALA A 25 7.37 -17.98 16.33
C ALA A 25 5.89 -18.37 16.27
N ALA A 26 5.35 -19.00 17.32
CA ALA A 26 3.93 -19.34 17.41
C ALA A 26 3.04 -18.09 17.34
N ARG A 27 3.39 -17.02 18.07
CA ARG A 27 2.68 -15.73 18.01
C ARG A 27 2.74 -15.10 16.62
N ALA A 28 3.91 -15.11 15.97
CA ALA A 28 4.05 -14.59 14.61
C ALA A 28 3.17 -15.36 13.60
N ARG A 29 3.12 -16.70 13.72
CA ARG A 29 2.24 -17.53 12.90
C ARG A 29 0.77 -17.20 13.14
N ALA A 30 0.33 -17.10 14.39
CA ALA A 30 -1.05 -16.74 14.73
C ALA A 30 -1.43 -15.31 14.25
N GLY A 31 -0.50 -14.36 14.32
CA GLY A 31 -0.71 -13.02 13.76
C GLY A 31 -0.87 -13.03 12.24
N ASN A 32 -0.06 -13.83 11.54
CA ASN A 32 -0.15 -13.99 10.09
C ASN A 32 -1.45 -14.68 9.66
N THR A 33 -1.94 -15.69 10.39
CA THR A 33 -3.21 -16.35 10.07
C THR A 33 -4.40 -15.40 10.24
N ALA A 34 -4.45 -14.65 11.35
CA ALA A 34 -5.51 -13.66 11.57
C ALA A 34 -5.52 -12.56 10.49
N LYS A 35 -4.33 -12.08 10.07
CA LYS A 35 -4.19 -11.11 8.98
C LYS A 35 -4.68 -11.67 7.64
N ALA A 36 -4.32 -12.91 7.32
CA ALA A 36 -4.76 -13.58 6.10
C ALA A 36 -6.30 -13.76 6.08
N GLN A 37 -6.90 -14.18 7.19
CA GLN A 37 -8.35 -14.33 7.30
C GLN A 37 -9.11 -13.01 7.10
N ARG A 38 -8.61 -11.90 7.67
CA ARG A 38 -9.21 -10.57 7.43
C ARG A 38 -9.10 -10.14 5.97
N ALA A 39 -7.99 -10.46 5.30
CA ALA A 39 -7.83 -10.19 3.87
C ALA A 39 -8.74 -11.06 2.99
N GLU A 40 -9.21 -12.20 3.49
CA GLU A 40 -10.12 -13.14 2.82
C GLU A 40 -11.60 -12.87 3.07
N ARG A 41 -11.98 -11.76 3.70
CA ARG A 41 -13.40 -11.43 3.94
C ARG A 41 -13.76 -10.08 3.34
N CYS A 42 -14.93 -9.99 2.73
CA CYS A 42 -15.45 -8.74 2.19
C CYS A 42 -15.93 -7.87 3.35
N SER A 43 -15.56 -6.58 3.37
CA SER A 43 -15.98 -5.67 4.44
C SER A 43 -17.44 -5.22 4.36
N ILE A 44 -18.14 -5.51 3.25
CA ILE A 44 -19.55 -5.12 3.05
C ILE A 44 -20.49 -6.25 3.52
N CYS A 45 -20.28 -7.47 3.04
CA CYS A 45 -21.15 -8.61 3.35
C CYS A 45 -20.55 -9.59 4.37
N TRP A 46 -19.31 -9.36 4.82
CA TRP A 46 -18.53 -10.23 5.71
C TRP A 46 -18.29 -11.67 5.22
N GLY A 47 -18.71 -11.96 3.98
CA GLY A 47 -18.52 -13.25 3.31
C GLY A 47 -17.10 -13.46 2.78
N ARG A 48 -16.77 -14.71 2.45
CA ARG A 48 -15.43 -15.10 1.99
C ARG A 48 -15.13 -14.56 0.58
N LEU A 49 -13.96 -13.97 0.41
CA LEU A 49 -13.43 -13.48 -0.86
C LEU A 49 -12.62 -14.59 -1.53
N SER A 50 -13.06 -15.05 -2.69
CA SER A 50 -12.21 -15.86 -3.57
C SER A 50 -11.28 -14.98 -4.39
N ARG A 51 -10.20 -15.56 -4.95
CA ARG A 51 -9.30 -14.85 -5.87
C ARG A 51 -10.02 -14.33 -7.13
N LEU A 52 -11.07 -15.03 -7.57
CA LEU A 52 -11.83 -14.69 -8.77
C LEU A 52 -12.87 -13.59 -8.52
N THR A 53 -13.42 -13.53 -7.30
CA THR A 53 -14.49 -12.59 -6.95
C THR A 53 -13.97 -11.31 -6.30
N ARG A 54 -12.72 -11.33 -5.83
CA ARG A 54 -12.06 -10.18 -5.19
C ARG A 54 -11.74 -9.12 -6.23
N THR A 55 -12.19 -7.90 -5.96
CA THR A 55 -11.79 -6.68 -6.64
C THR A 55 -11.31 -5.67 -5.60
N THR A 56 -10.59 -4.65 -6.04
CA THR A 56 -10.10 -3.57 -5.18
C THR A 56 -10.46 -2.22 -5.73
N MET A 57 -10.71 -1.26 -4.85
CA MET A 57 -10.71 0.16 -5.23
C MET A 57 -9.27 0.68 -5.36
N GLY A 58 -9.08 1.96 -5.73
CA GLY A 58 -7.77 2.61 -5.80
C GLY A 58 -6.96 2.56 -4.49
N CYS A 59 -7.60 2.27 -3.36
CA CYS A 59 -6.96 2.07 -2.05
C CYS A 59 -6.57 0.61 -1.75
N HIS A 60 -6.66 -0.32 -2.70
CA HIS A 60 -6.27 -1.74 -2.58
C HIS A 60 -7.02 -2.58 -1.52
N HIS A 61 -8.12 -2.08 -0.97
CA HIS A 61 -8.96 -2.85 -0.03
C HIS A 61 -9.83 -3.87 -0.78
N PRO A 62 -9.83 -5.16 -0.37
CA PRO A 62 -10.46 -6.23 -1.13
C PRO A 62 -11.96 -6.38 -0.83
N LEU A 63 -12.77 -6.44 -1.89
CA LEU A 63 -14.23 -6.48 -1.84
C LEU A 63 -14.75 -7.46 -2.91
N HIS A 64 -15.98 -7.98 -2.80
CA HIS A 64 -16.58 -8.68 -3.94
C HIS A 64 -16.92 -7.69 -5.04
N ARG A 65 -16.79 -8.08 -6.32
CA ARG A 65 -17.23 -7.25 -7.45
C ARG A 65 -18.67 -6.77 -7.29
N ARG A 66 -19.60 -7.68 -6.99
CA ARG A 66 -21.02 -7.35 -6.77
C ARG A 66 -21.22 -6.36 -5.61
N CYS A 67 -20.54 -6.58 -4.48
CA CYS A 67 -20.63 -5.68 -3.33
C CYS A 67 -20.06 -4.30 -3.65
N LEU A 68 -18.93 -4.22 -4.35
CA LEU A 68 -18.37 -2.95 -4.78
C LEU A 68 -19.32 -2.20 -5.71
N TYR A 69 -19.86 -2.85 -6.75
CA TYR A 69 -20.80 -2.22 -7.68
C TYR A 69 -22.06 -1.70 -7.00
N ASN A 70 -22.61 -2.45 -6.04
CA ASN A 70 -23.78 -1.98 -5.29
C ASN A 70 -23.41 -0.84 -4.33
N TRP A 71 -22.23 -0.88 -3.71
CA TRP A 71 -21.78 0.14 -2.76
C TRP A 71 -21.58 1.49 -3.42
N VAL A 72 -20.85 1.55 -4.54
CA VAL A 72 -20.55 2.81 -5.24
C VAL A 72 -21.78 3.51 -5.80
N ARG A 73 -22.93 2.83 -5.89
CA ARG A 73 -24.21 3.45 -6.25
C ARG A 73 -24.80 4.31 -5.12
N VAL A 74 -24.40 4.05 -3.88
CA VAL A 74 -24.95 4.71 -2.68
C VAL A 74 -23.87 5.54 -1.98
N ASN A 75 -22.63 5.04 -1.93
CA ASN A 75 -21.53 5.68 -1.23
C ASN A 75 -20.22 5.51 -2.01
N LEU A 76 -19.57 6.63 -2.32
CA LEU A 76 -18.33 6.67 -3.09
C LEU A 76 -17.08 6.46 -2.21
N PHE A 77 -17.24 6.33 -0.89
CA PHE A 77 -16.15 6.17 0.05
C PHE A 77 -15.89 4.72 0.43
N CYS A 78 -14.62 4.38 0.64
CA CYS A 78 -14.21 3.06 1.11
C CYS A 78 -14.70 2.80 2.54
N PRO A 79 -15.43 1.71 2.79
CA PRO A 79 -15.89 1.37 4.15
C PRO A 79 -14.74 1.04 5.11
N MET A 80 -13.54 0.75 4.59
CA MET A 80 -12.37 0.42 5.40
C MET A 80 -11.48 1.62 5.73
N CYS A 81 -11.47 2.66 4.89
CA CYS A 81 -10.47 3.73 5.00
C CYS A 81 -10.94 5.11 4.53
N GLY A 82 -12.21 5.29 4.14
CA GLY A 82 -12.73 6.57 3.67
C GLY A 82 -12.14 7.08 2.34
N TYR A 83 -11.47 6.24 1.55
CA TYR A 83 -10.96 6.64 0.23
C TYR A 83 -12.12 6.91 -0.74
N ASN A 84 -12.11 8.07 -1.40
CA ASN A 84 -13.12 8.45 -2.39
C ASN A 84 -12.81 7.85 -3.77
N TYR A 85 -13.72 7.00 -4.27
CA TYR A 85 -13.63 6.30 -5.55
C TYR A 85 -13.61 7.23 -6.76
N THR A 86 -14.24 8.42 -6.71
CA THR A 86 -14.27 9.36 -7.86
C THR A 86 -13.04 10.24 -7.97
N ARG A 87 -12.23 10.35 -6.90
CA ARG A 87 -10.96 11.09 -6.92
C ARG A 87 -9.82 10.34 -7.64
N GLY A 88 -10.09 9.17 -8.21
CA GLY A 88 -9.17 8.44 -9.08
C GLY A 88 -9.20 8.93 -10.52
N ARG A 89 -8.67 10.12 -10.81
CA ARG A 89 -8.24 10.45 -12.18
C ARG A 89 -7.06 9.54 -12.54
N PRO A 90 -6.98 9.02 -13.78
CA PRO A 90 -5.86 8.21 -14.22
C PRO A 90 -4.57 9.04 -14.09
N ARG A 91 -3.54 8.46 -13.46
CA ARG A 91 -2.18 8.99 -13.56
C ARG A 91 -1.76 8.84 -15.02
N ASP A 92 -1.64 9.94 -15.73
CA ASP A 92 -0.89 10.02 -16.97
C ASP A 92 0.57 9.60 -16.70
N ARG A 93 1.23 9.06 -17.73
CA ARG A 93 2.61 8.52 -17.69
C ARG A 93 3.65 9.54 -17.18
N HIS A 94 3.27 10.82 -17.06
CA HIS A 94 4.12 11.92 -16.61
C HIS A 94 3.84 12.40 -15.18
N GLY A 95 2.93 11.77 -14.45
CA GLY A 95 2.72 12.04 -13.02
C GLY A 95 2.25 13.47 -12.70
N ARG A 96 1.74 14.23 -13.67
CA ARG A 96 1.19 15.56 -13.39
C ARG A 96 -0.26 15.42 -12.98
N THR A 97 -0.55 15.64 -11.70
CA THR A 97 -1.92 15.86 -11.25
C THR A 97 -2.45 17.11 -11.96
N ARG A 98 -3.27 16.95 -13.01
CA ARG A 98 -4.21 18.03 -13.36
C ARG A 98 -5.03 18.26 -12.09
N ARG A 99 -4.84 19.41 -11.43
CA ARG A 99 -5.73 19.88 -10.35
C ARG A 99 -7.15 19.63 -10.84
N GLY A 100 -7.85 18.73 -10.14
CA GLY A 100 -9.15 18.29 -10.57
C GLY A 100 -10.09 19.49 -10.60
N LEU A 101 -10.76 19.69 -11.73
CA LEU A 101 -11.83 20.67 -11.99
C LEU A 101 -12.99 20.68 -10.94
N HIS A 102 -12.92 19.85 -9.90
CA HIS A 102 -13.99 19.65 -8.92
C HIS A 102 -13.67 20.25 -7.54
N ASP A 103 -12.63 21.08 -7.45
CA ASP A 103 -12.24 21.77 -6.21
C ASP A 103 -12.06 23.29 -6.46
N MET A 104 -12.86 23.84 -7.38
CA MET A 104 -13.06 25.29 -7.47
C MET A 104 -14.42 25.56 -6.86
N THR A 105 -14.46 26.32 -5.77
CA THR A 105 -15.73 26.82 -5.24
C THR A 105 -16.33 27.79 -6.27
N PRO A 106 -17.67 27.94 -6.33
CA PRO A 106 -18.30 28.94 -7.20
C PRO A 106 -17.73 30.36 -7.02
N GLU A 107 -17.30 30.67 -5.80
CA GLU A 107 -16.70 31.95 -5.40
C GLU A 107 -15.28 32.15 -5.97
N GLN A 108 -14.51 31.08 -6.16
CA GLN A 108 -13.16 31.15 -6.75
C GLN A 108 -13.17 31.30 -8.28
N ALA A 109 -14.19 30.76 -8.95
CA ALA A 109 -14.33 30.88 -10.40
C ALA A 109 -14.66 32.32 -10.87
N LEU A 110 -15.29 33.13 -10.02
CA LEU A 110 -15.64 34.52 -10.32
C LEU A 110 -14.46 35.49 -10.17
N MET A 111 -13.41 35.12 -9.41
CA MET A 111 -12.25 35.99 -9.18
C MET A 111 -11.17 35.86 -10.27
N GLU A 112 -11.14 34.77 -11.04
CA GLU A 112 -10.12 34.53 -12.08
C GLU A 112 -10.44 35.16 -13.46
N GLU A 113 -11.65 35.67 -13.70
CA GLU A 113 -11.98 36.34 -14.98
C GLU A 113 -11.45 37.79 -15.08
N GLU A 114 -11.22 38.49 -13.97
CA GLU A 114 -10.76 39.89 -14.01
C GLU A 114 -9.23 40.06 -14.02
N GLU A 115 -8.44 39.07 -13.59
CA GLU A 115 -6.97 39.17 -13.59
C GLU A 115 -6.33 38.31 -14.68
N ARG A 116 -6.53 38.69 -15.94
CA ARG A 116 -5.74 38.16 -17.07
C ARG A 116 -4.62 39.12 -17.48
N PRO A 117 -3.45 39.15 -16.80
CA PRO A 117 -2.27 39.82 -17.35
C PRO A 117 -1.65 38.99 -18.49
N GLY A 118 -1.16 39.73 -19.48
CA GLY A 118 -0.72 39.25 -20.78
C GLY A 118 0.44 38.26 -20.74
N ASN A 119 0.39 37.35 -21.70
CA ASN A 119 1.44 36.40 -22.07
C ASN A 119 2.69 37.14 -22.58
N GLU A 120 3.74 37.19 -21.76
CA GLU A 120 5.11 37.44 -22.24
C GLU A 120 6.00 36.22 -22.04
N LYS A 121 6.68 35.90 -23.15
CA LYS A 121 7.52 34.74 -23.39
C LYS A 121 8.77 34.82 -22.52
N SER A 122 9.22 33.69 -21.97
CA SER A 122 10.66 33.47 -21.84
C SER A 122 11.04 32.00 -21.96
N SER A 123 11.74 31.76 -23.06
CA SER A 123 12.71 30.70 -23.31
C SER A 123 13.59 30.34 -22.12
N GLN A 124 13.75 29.05 -21.81
CA GLN A 124 15.04 28.53 -21.37
C GLN A 124 15.21 27.04 -21.72
N SER A 125 16.29 26.85 -22.47
CA SER A 125 16.99 25.65 -22.89
C SER A 125 17.17 24.57 -21.81
N HIS A 126 16.91 23.31 -22.16
CA HIS A 126 17.58 22.18 -21.52
C HIS A 126 18.37 21.40 -22.57
N ASP A 127 19.67 21.70 -22.57
CA ASP A 127 20.71 20.98 -23.28
C ASP A 127 20.97 19.60 -22.64
N LYS A 128 21.46 18.68 -23.48
CA LYS A 128 21.49 17.23 -23.30
C LYS A 128 22.56 16.76 -22.30
N ARG A 129 22.30 15.67 -21.57
CA ARG A 129 23.24 14.53 -21.61
C ARG A 129 22.65 13.19 -21.20
N ARG A 130 22.72 12.27 -22.16
CA ARG A 130 22.65 10.81 -22.00
C ARG A 130 23.83 10.31 -21.16
N LYS A 131 23.61 9.29 -20.35
CA LYS A 131 24.52 8.12 -20.30
C LYS A 131 23.78 6.86 -19.86
N ASP A 132 23.75 5.93 -20.79
CA ASP A 132 23.39 4.52 -20.67
C ASP A 132 24.37 3.72 -19.79
N GLY A 133 23.95 2.56 -19.29
CA GLY A 133 24.84 1.50 -18.79
C GLY A 133 24.26 0.65 -17.66
N LYS A 134 23.30 -0.25 -17.92
CA LYS A 134 23.44 -1.73 -17.99
C LYS A 134 24.34 -2.44 -16.94
N ASN A 135 23.65 -3.32 -16.19
CA ASN A 135 23.97 -4.73 -15.85
C ASN A 135 24.99 -5.09 -14.75
N GLY A 136 24.65 -6.11 -13.96
CA GLY A 136 25.63 -6.93 -13.25
C GLY A 136 25.10 -7.71 -12.04
N ARG A 137 24.45 -8.86 -12.30
CA ARG A 137 24.17 -9.92 -11.33
C ARG A 137 25.46 -10.69 -11.06
N THR A 138 25.87 -10.85 -9.80
CA THR A 138 26.75 -11.96 -9.37
C THR A 138 26.26 -12.53 -8.04
N THR A 139 25.87 -13.79 -8.08
CA THR A 139 25.80 -14.70 -6.94
C THR A 139 27.17 -15.38 -6.86
N ASP A 140 27.84 -15.33 -5.71
CA ASP A 140 29.00 -16.18 -5.48
C ASP A 140 28.86 -16.92 -4.14
N HIS A 141 28.99 -18.23 -4.29
CA HIS A 141 28.90 -19.29 -3.29
C HIS A 141 30.33 -19.51 -2.80
N LYS A 142 30.59 -19.48 -1.49
CA LYS A 142 31.88 -19.97 -0.99
C LYS A 142 31.73 -20.80 0.28
N GLN A 143 31.94 -22.10 0.04
CA GLN A 143 32.58 -23.17 0.82
C GLN A 143 32.32 -23.23 2.32
#